data_AF-A0A5R8MVN9-F1
#
_entry.id   AF-A0A5R8MVN9-F1
#
_cell.length_a   1.000
_cell.length_b   1.000
_cell.length_c   1.000
_cell.angle_alpha   90.00
_cell.angle_beta   90.00
_cell.angle_gamma   90.00
#
_symmetry.space_group_name_H-M   'P 1'
#
loop_
_entity.id
_entity.type
_entity.pdbx_description
1 polymer ?
#
loop_
_entity_poly.entity_id
_entity_poly.type
_entity_poly.pdbx_seq_one_letter_code
_entity_poly.pdbx_strand_id
1 'polypeptide(L)'
;MEIRELREIAEFEQVYELFDGIWHPEPRNVPATVELMIGFAHTGNYVAGAFDGDRLVGASVGFRGGGRSLHSHVTGAAVTGRGIGYALKTHQREWCRKNGLDTVTWTFDPLVRRNARFNLVKLGARIEQYLPDFYGEMADAINEGDASDRVLAVWSVREAAGASPAPGVATCPVLLEAGEDGRPVAGKSEADVVLVGTPPDVERLRREDPSAARAWREAMREVLGGLLEGDGHVVTLTNHGEYVVTKH
;
A
#
# COMPACT_ATOMS: atom_id res chain seq x y z
N MET A 1 -21.83 0.24 -11.15
CA MET A 1 -20.75 -0.57 -10.56
C MET A 1 -21.27 -1.24 -9.31
N GLU A 2 -21.18 -2.56 -9.26
CA GLU A 2 -21.58 -3.39 -8.12
C GLU A 2 -20.33 -4.01 -7.49
N ILE A 3 -20.29 -4.15 -6.16
CA ILE A 3 -19.23 -4.89 -5.47
C ILE A 3 -19.87 -6.00 -4.68
N ARG A 4 -19.40 -7.23 -4.86
CA ARG A 4 -19.94 -8.42 -4.20
C ARG A 4 -18.86 -9.45 -3.90
N GLU A 5 -19.13 -10.27 -2.87
CA GLU A 5 -18.33 -11.46 -2.59
C GLU A 5 -18.48 -12.48 -3.72
N LEU A 6 -17.37 -13.14 -4.06
CA LEU A 6 -17.30 -14.11 -5.16
C LEU A 6 -17.47 -15.53 -4.61
N ARG A 7 -18.12 -16.40 -5.40
CA ARG A 7 -18.43 -17.78 -5.00
C ARG A 7 -18.22 -18.81 -6.11
N GLU A 8 -18.20 -18.38 -7.36
CA GLU A 8 -18.15 -19.28 -8.51
C GLU A 8 -16.74 -19.33 -9.12
N ILE A 9 -16.36 -20.50 -9.66
CA ILE A 9 -15.04 -20.71 -10.28
C ILE A 9 -14.76 -19.70 -11.39
N ALA A 10 -15.74 -19.46 -12.27
CA ALA A 10 -15.62 -18.50 -13.36
C ALA A 10 -15.39 -17.04 -12.90
N GLU A 11 -15.76 -16.70 -11.67
CA GLU A 11 -15.47 -15.38 -11.10
C GLU A 11 -14.03 -15.30 -10.62
N PHE A 12 -13.52 -16.36 -9.98
CA PHE A 12 -12.13 -16.45 -9.54
C PHE A 12 -11.17 -16.48 -10.73
N GLU A 13 -11.53 -17.13 -11.84
CA GLU A 13 -10.78 -17.09 -13.10
C GLU A 13 -10.67 -15.66 -13.66
N GLN A 14 -11.77 -14.89 -13.65
CA GLN A 14 -11.71 -13.47 -14.03
C GLN A 14 -10.81 -12.64 -13.11
N VAL A 15 -10.77 -12.94 -11.81
CA VAL A 15 -9.84 -12.27 -10.89
C VAL A 15 -8.40 -12.60 -11.23
N TYR A 16 -8.10 -13.85 -11.53
CA TYR A 16 -6.77 -14.28 -11.96
C TYR A 16 -6.33 -13.54 -13.23
N GLU A 17 -7.17 -13.52 -14.27
CA GLU A 17 -6.88 -12.80 -15.53
C GLU A 17 -6.71 -11.30 -15.32
N LEU A 18 -7.54 -10.69 -14.46
CA LEU A 18 -7.42 -9.29 -14.10
C LEU A 18 -6.07 -9.00 -13.43
N PHE A 19 -5.66 -9.82 -12.47
CA PHE A 19 -4.39 -9.62 -11.76
C PHE A 19 -3.19 -9.88 -12.67
N ASP A 20 -3.26 -10.89 -13.54
CA ASP A 20 -2.27 -11.14 -14.58
C ASP A 20 -2.06 -9.91 -15.46
N GLY A 21 -3.15 -9.31 -15.97
CA GLY A 21 -3.06 -8.10 -16.79
C GLY A 21 -2.62 -6.82 -16.05
N ILE A 22 -2.68 -6.78 -14.72
CA ILE A 22 -2.20 -5.64 -13.93
C ILE A 22 -0.71 -5.75 -13.65
N TRP A 23 -0.27 -6.90 -13.13
CA TRP A 23 1.09 -7.07 -12.61
C TRP A 23 2.04 -7.78 -13.57
N HIS A 24 1.51 -8.50 -14.58
CA HIS A 24 2.26 -9.37 -15.47
C HIS A 24 3.28 -10.23 -14.69
N PRO A 25 2.83 -10.97 -13.67
CA PRO A 25 3.71 -11.70 -12.79
C PRO A 25 4.40 -12.85 -13.54
N GLU A 26 5.62 -13.20 -13.13
CA GLU A 26 6.16 -14.49 -13.53
C GLU A 26 5.26 -15.66 -13.05
N PRO A 27 5.25 -16.82 -13.74
CA PRO A 27 4.38 -17.94 -13.39
C PRO A 27 4.49 -18.43 -11.94
N ARG A 28 5.63 -18.18 -11.28
CA ARG A 28 5.88 -18.56 -9.88
C ARG A 28 5.47 -17.51 -8.86
N ASN A 29 5.05 -16.32 -9.29
CA ASN A 29 4.75 -15.16 -8.44
C ASN A 29 3.32 -14.62 -8.64
N VAL A 30 2.36 -15.53 -8.87
CA VAL A 30 0.95 -15.15 -9.02
C VAL A 30 0.42 -14.56 -7.71
N PRO A 31 -0.18 -13.34 -7.71
CA PRO A 31 -0.66 -12.69 -6.49
C PRO A 31 -1.74 -13.46 -5.72
N ALA A 32 -2.60 -14.20 -6.40
CA ALA A 32 -3.58 -15.12 -5.80
C ALA A 32 -4.01 -16.15 -6.84
N THR A 33 -3.79 -17.44 -6.56
CA THR A 33 -4.26 -18.52 -7.45
C THR A 33 -5.77 -18.74 -7.30
N VAL A 34 -6.40 -19.29 -8.34
CA VAL A 34 -7.83 -19.67 -8.30
C VAL A 34 -8.13 -20.62 -7.14
N GLU A 35 -7.27 -21.63 -6.93
CA GLU A 35 -7.41 -22.59 -5.83
C GLU A 35 -7.40 -21.91 -4.44
N LEU A 36 -6.48 -20.97 -4.21
CA LEU A 36 -6.41 -20.24 -2.95
C LEU A 36 -7.65 -19.36 -2.75
N MET A 37 -8.14 -18.70 -3.81
CA MET A 37 -9.35 -17.89 -3.74
C MET A 37 -10.58 -18.74 -3.40
N ILE A 38 -10.71 -19.94 -3.98
CA ILE A 38 -11.75 -20.90 -3.61
C ILE A 38 -11.64 -21.27 -2.12
N GLY A 39 -10.43 -21.63 -1.67
CA GLY A 39 -10.18 -21.97 -0.26
C GLY A 39 -10.53 -20.83 0.69
N PHE A 40 -10.17 -19.60 0.36
CA PHE A 40 -10.51 -18.41 1.15
C PHE A 40 -12.02 -18.15 1.19
N ALA A 41 -12.71 -18.17 0.05
CA ALA A 41 -14.16 -17.99 0.00
C ALA A 41 -14.89 -19.10 0.79
N HIS A 42 -14.44 -20.35 0.67
CA HIS A 42 -15.00 -21.49 1.39
C HIS A 42 -14.83 -21.39 2.91
N THR A 43 -13.69 -20.87 3.37
CA THR A 43 -13.34 -20.77 4.80
C THR A 43 -13.80 -19.46 5.46
N GLY A 44 -14.63 -18.66 4.78
CA GLY A 44 -15.18 -17.42 5.33
C GLY A 44 -14.17 -16.26 5.42
N ASN A 45 -13.21 -16.24 4.49
CA ASN A 45 -12.31 -15.12 4.25
C ASN A 45 -12.87 -14.19 3.16
N TYR A 46 -12.17 -13.10 2.88
CA TYR A 46 -12.66 -12.04 2.01
C TYR A 46 -12.18 -12.21 0.57
N VAL A 47 -13.09 -12.51 -0.35
CA VAL A 47 -12.83 -12.51 -1.79
C VAL A 47 -13.97 -11.77 -2.47
N ALA A 48 -13.69 -10.61 -3.07
CA ALA A 48 -14.71 -9.75 -3.66
C ALA A 48 -14.27 -9.15 -4.99
N GLY A 49 -15.24 -8.98 -5.89
CA GLY A 49 -15.08 -8.35 -7.20
C GLY A 49 -15.92 -7.10 -7.35
N ALA A 50 -15.42 -6.13 -8.11
CA ALA A 50 -16.13 -4.96 -8.59
C ALA A 50 -16.51 -5.16 -10.06
N PHE A 51 -17.79 -5.03 -10.38
CA PHE A 51 -18.36 -5.31 -11.69
C PHE A 51 -18.97 -4.07 -12.34
N ASP A 52 -18.77 -3.95 -13.65
CA ASP A 52 -19.41 -2.98 -14.54
C ASP A 52 -20.21 -3.76 -15.60
N GLY A 53 -21.50 -4.00 -15.30
CA GLY A 53 -22.27 -5.04 -15.98
C GLY A 53 -21.72 -6.42 -15.61
N ASP A 54 -21.49 -7.27 -16.61
CA ASP A 54 -20.89 -8.60 -16.41
C ASP A 54 -19.35 -8.57 -16.34
N ARG A 55 -18.73 -7.42 -16.60
CA ARG A 55 -17.28 -7.30 -16.65
C ARG A 55 -16.69 -7.01 -15.28
N LEU A 56 -15.78 -7.87 -14.82
CA LEU A 56 -14.94 -7.61 -13.66
C LEU A 56 -13.95 -6.46 -13.95
N VAL A 57 -14.00 -5.38 -13.16
CA VAL A 57 -13.15 -4.19 -13.31
C VAL A 57 -12.23 -3.94 -12.11
N GLY A 58 -12.35 -4.75 -11.05
CA GLY A 58 -11.49 -4.71 -9.88
C GLY A 58 -11.75 -5.90 -8.96
N ALA A 59 -10.77 -6.25 -8.15
CA ALA A 59 -10.90 -7.35 -7.19
C ALA A 59 -10.03 -7.13 -5.96
N SER A 60 -10.42 -7.76 -4.85
CA SER A 60 -9.70 -7.72 -3.60
C SER A 60 -9.79 -9.08 -2.89
N VAL A 61 -8.63 -9.59 -2.48
CA VAL A 61 -8.47 -10.88 -1.78
C VAL A 61 -7.82 -10.59 -0.44
N GLY A 62 -8.36 -11.15 0.64
CA GLY A 62 -7.82 -11.02 1.97
C GLY A 62 -8.25 -12.16 2.88
N PHE A 63 -7.44 -12.41 3.91
CA PHE A 63 -7.65 -13.49 4.86
C PHE A 63 -7.49 -12.98 6.30
N ARG A 64 -8.11 -13.67 7.26
CA ARG A 64 -8.05 -13.29 8.67
C ARG A 64 -6.61 -13.36 9.17
N GLY A 65 -6.14 -12.28 9.78
CA GLY A 65 -4.83 -12.19 10.41
C GLY A 65 -4.92 -12.54 11.90
N GLY A 66 -3.85 -12.23 12.64
CA GLY A 66 -3.84 -12.36 14.10
C GLY A 66 -4.90 -11.48 14.77
N GLY A 67 -5.49 -11.98 15.86
CA GLY A 67 -6.51 -11.26 16.63
C GLY A 67 -7.80 -11.02 15.83
N ARG A 68 -8.36 -9.80 15.93
CA ARG A 68 -9.57 -9.38 15.19
C ARG A 68 -9.18 -8.53 13.97
N SER A 69 -8.34 -9.07 13.09
CA SER A 69 -7.85 -8.37 11.89
C SER A 69 -8.13 -9.12 10.58
N LEU A 70 -8.25 -8.37 9.49
CA LEU A 70 -8.16 -8.89 8.12
C LEU A 70 -6.84 -8.44 7.51
N HIS A 71 -6.03 -9.35 6.99
CA HIS A 71 -4.94 -9.02 6.07
C HIS A 71 -5.48 -8.92 4.64
N SER A 72 -5.47 -7.71 4.07
CA SER A 72 -5.85 -7.45 2.68
C SER A 72 -4.67 -7.76 1.75
N HIS A 73 -4.51 -9.03 1.40
CA HIS A 73 -3.39 -9.56 0.64
C HIS A 73 -3.13 -8.85 -0.69
N VAL A 74 -4.15 -8.73 -1.55
CA VAL A 74 -4.02 -8.10 -2.86
C VAL A 74 -5.30 -7.35 -3.22
N THR A 75 -5.16 -6.20 -3.88
CA THR A 75 -6.28 -5.41 -4.39
C THR A 75 -5.85 -4.70 -5.67
N GLY A 76 -6.58 -4.96 -6.75
CA GLY A 76 -6.28 -4.44 -8.08
C GLY A 76 -7.52 -3.91 -8.77
N ALA A 77 -7.33 -2.97 -9.70
CA ALA A 77 -8.39 -2.45 -10.56
C ALA A 77 -7.85 -2.30 -11.99
N ALA A 78 -8.68 -2.65 -12.98
CA ALA A 78 -8.32 -2.60 -14.40
C ALA A 78 -7.99 -1.18 -14.87
N VAL A 79 -8.59 -0.17 -14.24
CA VAL A 79 -8.38 1.25 -14.56
C VAL A 79 -8.15 2.04 -13.29
N THR A 80 -7.01 2.71 -13.22
CA THR A 80 -6.68 3.64 -12.13
C THR A 80 -7.51 4.92 -12.24
N GLY A 81 -7.73 5.62 -11.11
CA GLY A 81 -8.40 6.94 -11.12
C GLY A 81 -9.93 6.93 -11.25
N ARG A 82 -10.60 5.78 -11.41
CA ARG A 82 -12.08 5.68 -11.44
C ARG A 82 -12.74 5.43 -10.08
N GLY A 83 -11.99 5.54 -8.98
CA GLY A 83 -12.50 5.29 -7.63
C GLY A 83 -12.76 3.81 -7.28
N ILE A 84 -12.46 2.87 -8.17
CA ILE A 84 -12.68 1.42 -7.98
C ILE A 84 -11.95 0.92 -6.73
N GLY A 85 -10.66 1.24 -6.59
CA GLY A 85 -9.86 0.82 -5.42
C GLY A 85 -10.41 1.37 -4.10
N TYR A 86 -10.92 2.61 -4.08
CA TYR A 86 -11.55 3.19 -2.89
C TYR A 86 -12.86 2.46 -2.54
N ALA A 87 -13.68 2.16 -3.55
CA ALA A 87 -14.93 1.42 -3.36
C ALA A 87 -14.67 -0.01 -2.86
N LEU A 88 -13.68 -0.72 -3.42
CA LEU A 88 -13.26 -2.05 -2.96
C LEU A 88 -12.79 -2.03 -1.51
N LYS A 89 -11.94 -1.07 -1.13
CA LYS A 89 -11.46 -0.93 0.26
C LYS A 89 -12.60 -0.58 1.22
N THR A 90 -13.52 0.28 0.81
CA THR A 90 -14.70 0.63 1.63
C THR A 90 -15.61 -0.58 1.84
N HIS A 91 -15.87 -1.37 0.78
CA HIS A 91 -16.59 -2.64 0.89
C HIS A 91 -15.87 -3.63 1.80
N GLN A 92 -14.56 -3.77 1.68
CA GLN A 92 -13.74 -4.63 2.53
C GLN A 92 -13.84 -4.24 4.02
N ARG A 93 -13.76 -2.95 4.32
CA ARG A 93 -13.90 -2.44 5.69
C ARG A 93 -15.31 -2.69 6.26
N GLU A 94 -16.34 -2.52 5.44
CA GLU A 94 -17.72 -2.83 5.80
C GLU A 94 -17.93 -4.32 6.05
N TRP A 95 -17.33 -5.18 5.23
CA TRP A 95 -17.33 -6.63 5.44
C TRP A 95 -16.65 -6.99 6.76
N CYS A 96 -15.50 -6.39 7.08
CA CYS A 96 -14.81 -6.59 8.36
C CYS A 96 -15.72 -6.21 9.54
N ARG A 97 -16.44 -5.09 9.45
CA ARG A 97 -17.37 -4.63 10.49
C ARG A 97 -18.47 -5.65 10.75
N LYS A 98 -19.08 -6.19 9.69
CA LYS A 98 -20.12 -7.25 9.79
C LYS A 98 -19.58 -8.55 10.37
N ASN A 99 -18.29 -8.82 10.19
CA ASN A 99 -17.61 -10.04 10.62
C ASN A 99 -16.88 -9.91 11.96
N GLY A 100 -17.15 -8.85 12.73
CA GLY A 100 -16.58 -8.64 14.07
C GLY A 100 -15.07 -8.38 14.09
N LEU A 101 -14.51 -7.92 12.97
CA LEU A 101 -13.11 -7.52 12.87
C LEU A 101 -12.95 -6.03 13.19
N ASP A 102 -11.82 -5.68 13.80
CA ASP A 102 -11.53 -4.33 14.27
C ASP A 102 -10.56 -3.59 13.34
N THR A 103 -9.72 -4.31 12.60
CA THR A 103 -8.69 -3.72 11.72
C THR A 103 -8.58 -4.43 10.38
N VAL A 104 -8.13 -3.67 9.38
CA VAL A 104 -7.63 -4.18 8.10
C VAL A 104 -6.16 -3.83 8.00
N THR A 105 -5.30 -4.79 7.66
CA THR A 105 -3.86 -4.59 7.50
C THR A 105 -3.39 -4.97 6.10
N TRP A 106 -2.38 -4.29 5.59
CA TRP A 106 -1.69 -4.65 4.34
C TRP A 106 -0.32 -4.00 4.30
N THR A 107 0.54 -4.45 3.39
CA THR A 107 1.82 -3.83 3.13
C THR A 107 1.75 -3.00 1.85
N PHE A 108 2.55 -1.94 1.76
CA PHE A 108 2.75 -1.23 0.50
C PHE A 108 4.16 -0.63 0.39
N ASP A 109 4.58 -0.33 -0.83
CA ASP A 109 5.89 0.28 -1.09
C ASP A 109 5.94 1.75 -0.62
N PRO A 110 6.80 2.13 0.35
CA PRO A 110 6.89 3.50 0.82
C PRO A 110 7.36 4.49 -0.25
N LEU A 111 8.03 4.06 -1.32
CA LEU A 111 8.47 4.95 -2.40
C LEU A 111 7.37 5.30 -3.41
N VAL A 112 6.29 4.50 -3.47
CA VAL A 112 5.19 4.74 -4.43
C VAL A 112 4.27 5.82 -3.89
N ARG A 113 4.64 7.08 -4.13
CA ARG A 113 3.97 8.30 -3.64
C ARG A 113 2.44 8.29 -3.82
N ARG A 114 1.95 7.89 -5.00
CA ARG A 114 0.51 7.84 -5.28
C ARG A 114 -0.23 6.84 -4.38
N ASN A 115 0.42 5.72 -4.07
CA ASN A 115 -0.12 4.68 -3.21
C ASN A 115 -0.07 5.13 -1.75
N ALA A 116 1.03 5.78 -1.32
CA ALA A 116 1.12 6.41 -0.01
C ALA A 116 -0.01 7.43 0.24
N ARG A 117 -0.29 8.31 -0.73
CA ARG A 117 -1.40 9.28 -0.63
C ARG A 117 -2.76 8.59 -0.55
N PHE A 118 -2.97 7.53 -1.33
CA PHE A 118 -4.19 6.74 -1.26
C PHE A 118 -4.38 6.11 0.13
N ASN A 119 -3.35 5.47 0.68
CA ASN A 119 -3.44 4.79 1.97
C ASN A 119 -3.57 5.77 3.15
N LEU A 120 -2.73 6.79 3.21
CA LEU A 120 -2.70 7.72 4.35
C LEU A 120 -3.79 8.79 4.26
N VAL A 121 -3.89 9.49 3.13
CA VAL A 121 -4.77 10.66 3.00
C VAL A 121 -6.18 10.27 2.59
N LYS A 122 -6.34 9.35 1.63
CA LYS A 122 -7.67 8.99 1.12
C LYS A 122 -8.39 7.96 1.98
N LEU A 123 -7.69 6.96 2.52
CA LEU A 123 -8.28 5.96 3.43
C LEU A 123 -8.17 6.36 4.91
N GLY A 124 -7.10 7.05 5.30
CA GLY A 124 -6.80 7.29 6.72
C GLY A 124 -6.21 6.08 7.42
N ALA A 125 -5.46 5.23 6.70
CA ALA A 125 -4.66 4.19 7.32
C ALA A 125 -3.44 4.80 8.00
N ARG A 126 -2.96 4.18 9.07
CA ARG A 126 -1.70 4.53 9.74
C ARG A 126 -0.60 3.56 9.34
N ILE A 127 0.64 4.02 9.29
CA ILE A 127 1.80 3.12 9.19
C ILE A 127 2.19 2.69 10.60
N GLU A 128 2.40 1.39 10.79
CA GLU A 128 2.79 0.82 12.08
C GLU A 128 4.25 0.34 12.09
N GLN A 129 4.78 -0.10 10.95
CA GLN A 129 6.12 -0.68 10.90
C GLN A 129 6.74 -0.50 9.51
N TYR A 130 8.06 -0.33 9.48
CA TYR A 130 8.87 -0.49 8.26
C TYR A 130 9.40 -1.93 8.19
N LEU A 131 9.30 -2.56 7.03
CA LEU A 131 9.64 -3.96 6.78
C LEU A 131 10.68 -4.03 5.66
N PRO A 132 11.99 -4.11 5.99
CA PRO A 132 13.05 -4.24 5.00
C PRO A 132 12.93 -5.55 4.22
N ASP A 133 13.07 -5.47 2.90
CA ASP A 133 13.11 -6.59 1.94
C ASP A 133 12.06 -7.69 2.21
N PHE A 134 10.83 -7.27 2.50
CA PHE A 134 9.82 -8.10 3.14
C PHE A 134 9.40 -9.33 2.33
N TYR A 135 9.38 -9.20 1.00
CA TYR A 135 9.03 -10.28 0.08
C TYR A 135 10.25 -10.89 -0.63
N GLY A 136 11.47 -10.44 -0.33
CA GLY A 136 12.66 -10.76 -1.12
C GLY A 136 12.55 -10.27 -2.57
N GLU A 137 13.02 -11.09 -3.50
CA GLU A 137 12.96 -10.82 -4.93
C GLU A 137 11.51 -10.91 -5.46
N MET A 138 11.00 -9.80 -5.99
CA MET A 138 9.68 -9.72 -6.63
C MET A 138 9.84 -9.54 -8.13
N ALA A 139 9.85 -10.64 -8.88
CA ALA A 139 9.89 -10.64 -10.34
C ALA A 139 8.50 -10.35 -10.93
N ASP A 140 8.08 -9.09 -10.83
CA ASP A 140 6.89 -8.54 -11.50
C ASP A 140 7.22 -7.18 -12.13
N ALA A 141 6.44 -6.77 -13.14
CA ALA A 141 6.74 -5.59 -13.94
C ALA A 141 6.78 -4.25 -13.16
N ILE A 142 6.31 -4.24 -11.91
CA ILE A 142 6.25 -3.05 -11.06
C ILE A 142 7.44 -3.02 -10.07
N ASN A 143 7.87 -4.18 -9.56
CA ASN A 143 8.84 -4.29 -8.48
C ASN A 143 10.23 -4.82 -8.91
N GLU A 144 10.36 -5.31 -10.14
CA GLU A 144 11.60 -5.92 -10.64
C GLU A 144 12.84 -5.01 -10.44
N GLY A 145 13.93 -5.61 -9.96
CA GLY A 145 15.25 -4.96 -9.84
C GLY A 145 15.49 -4.13 -8.57
N ASP A 146 14.53 -4.08 -7.64
CA ASP A 146 14.59 -3.32 -6.39
C ASP A 146 14.27 -4.20 -5.17
N ALA A 147 14.78 -3.84 -3.99
CA ALA A 147 14.45 -4.55 -2.75
C ALA A 147 12.97 -4.32 -2.38
N SER A 148 12.33 -5.34 -1.82
CA SER A 148 10.89 -5.32 -1.57
C SER A 148 10.52 -4.68 -0.23
N ASP A 149 11.12 -3.53 0.09
CA ASP A 149 10.76 -2.82 1.32
C ASP A 149 9.28 -2.46 1.30
N ARG A 150 8.65 -2.64 2.46
CA ARG A 150 7.25 -2.34 2.69
C ARG A 150 7.06 -1.56 3.97
N VAL A 151 5.96 -0.84 4.04
CA VAL A 151 5.41 -0.36 5.30
C VAL A 151 4.12 -1.10 5.61
N LEU A 152 3.93 -1.51 6.87
CA LEU A 152 2.70 -2.12 7.36
C LEU A 152 1.66 -1.02 7.61
N ALA A 153 0.61 -1.00 6.77
CA ALA A 153 -0.55 -0.15 6.95
C ALA A 153 -1.59 -0.85 7.84
N VAL A 154 -2.16 -0.09 8.76
CA VAL A 154 -3.29 -0.51 9.61
C VAL A 154 -4.44 0.47 9.44
N TRP A 155 -5.62 -0.05 9.16
CA TRP A 155 -6.83 0.74 8.99
C TRP A 155 -7.90 0.27 9.97
N SER A 156 -8.30 1.20 10.85
CA SER A 156 -9.35 0.96 11.84
C SER A 156 -10.69 0.74 11.14
N VAL A 157 -11.42 -0.31 11.54
CA VAL A 157 -12.76 -0.59 11.03
C VAL A 157 -13.80 0.29 11.72
N ARG A 158 -13.62 0.56 13.02
CA ARG A 158 -14.62 1.23 13.88
C ARG A 158 -14.47 2.75 13.92
N GLU A 159 -13.25 3.26 13.92
CA GLU A 159 -13.03 4.70 14.04
C GLU A 159 -13.23 5.36 12.68
N ALA A 160 -14.09 6.38 12.60
CA ALA A 160 -14.12 7.25 11.42
C ALA A 160 -12.69 7.73 11.14
N ALA A 161 -12.29 7.80 9.87
CA ALA A 161 -10.95 8.23 9.48
C ALA A 161 -10.63 9.56 10.17
N GLY A 162 -9.85 9.50 11.24
CA GLY A 162 -9.43 10.66 11.99
C GLY A 162 -8.36 11.34 11.16
N ALA A 163 -8.76 12.34 10.38
CA ALA A 163 -7.78 13.28 9.86
C ALA A 163 -7.21 14.03 11.06
N SER A 164 -6.07 13.54 11.59
CA SER A 164 -5.27 14.39 12.46
C SER A 164 -4.92 15.63 11.66
N PRO A 165 -5.26 16.84 12.15
CA PRO A 165 -4.89 18.06 11.44
C PRO A 165 -3.38 18.02 11.23
N ALA A 166 -2.96 18.11 9.96
CA ALA A 166 -1.55 18.16 9.64
C ALA A 166 -0.94 19.33 10.41
N PRO A 167 0.19 19.14 11.11
CA PRO A 167 0.96 20.25 11.65
C PRO A 167 1.22 21.29 10.54
N GLY A 168 1.51 22.54 10.90
CA GLY A 168 2.00 23.51 9.92
C GLY A 168 3.34 23.04 9.34
N VAL A 169 3.33 22.29 8.25
CA VAL A 169 4.51 21.59 7.70
C VAL A 169 5.44 22.48 6.88
N ALA A 170 5.02 23.72 6.55
CA ALA A 170 5.78 24.60 5.67
C ALA A 170 7.18 24.98 6.21
N THR A 171 7.40 24.86 7.52
CA THR A 171 8.68 25.18 8.18
C THR A 171 9.37 23.94 8.76
N CYS A 172 8.85 22.74 8.51
CA CYS A 172 9.45 21.51 9.04
C CYS A 172 10.72 21.15 8.27
N PRO A 173 11.79 20.74 8.95
CA PRO A 173 13.00 20.28 8.29
C PRO A 173 12.74 18.98 7.51
N VAL A 174 13.35 18.88 6.33
CA VAL A 174 13.27 17.71 5.45
C VAL A 174 14.50 16.84 5.70
N LEU A 175 14.28 15.58 6.10
CA LEU A 175 15.34 14.60 6.35
C LEU A 175 15.68 13.75 5.12
N LEU A 176 14.80 13.73 4.12
CA LEU A 176 15.06 13.05 2.87
C LEU A 176 14.41 13.84 1.75
N GLU A 177 15.20 14.31 0.79
CA GLU A 177 14.68 15.05 -0.36
C GLU A 177 15.41 14.67 -1.64
N ALA A 178 14.87 15.11 -2.78
CA ALA A 178 15.54 14.94 -4.07
C ALA A 178 16.59 16.05 -4.24
N GLY A 179 17.84 15.67 -4.49
CA GLY A 179 18.89 16.59 -4.93
C GLY A 179 18.66 17.10 -6.36
N GLU A 180 19.55 17.98 -6.83
CA GLU A 180 19.48 18.55 -8.19
C GLU A 180 19.53 17.49 -9.30
N ASP A 181 20.21 16.37 -9.04
CA ASP A 181 20.33 15.22 -9.93
C ASP A 181 19.18 14.20 -9.77
N GLY A 182 18.20 14.50 -8.90
CA GLY A 182 17.06 13.63 -8.61
C GLY A 182 17.37 12.45 -7.67
N ARG A 183 18.61 12.32 -7.17
CA ARG A 183 19.00 11.29 -6.20
C ARG A 183 18.63 11.72 -4.78
N PRO A 184 18.47 10.78 -3.84
CA PRO A 184 18.11 11.13 -2.47
C PRO A 184 19.27 11.85 -1.77
N VAL A 185 18.94 12.90 -1.03
CA VAL A 185 19.84 13.58 -0.10
C VAL A 185 19.26 13.45 1.30
N ALA A 186 20.00 12.79 2.18
CA ALA A 186 19.62 12.62 3.58
C ALA A 186 20.12 13.81 4.43
N GLY A 187 19.22 14.39 5.20
CA GLY A 187 19.49 15.44 6.17
C GLY A 187 19.51 14.91 7.60
N LYS A 188 19.72 15.82 8.56
CA LYS A 188 19.61 15.53 10.01
C LYS A 188 18.83 16.64 10.69
N SER A 189 18.01 16.27 11.68
CA SER A 189 17.30 17.24 12.50
C SER A 189 16.84 16.64 13.82
N GLU A 190 17.01 17.42 14.87
CA GLU A 190 16.49 17.13 16.21
C GLU A 190 15.05 17.65 16.40
N ALA A 191 14.44 18.29 15.40
CA ALA A 191 13.08 18.81 15.52
C ALA A 191 12.05 17.71 15.73
N ASP A 192 11.02 17.96 16.55
CA ASP A 192 9.97 16.96 16.87
C ASP A 192 9.14 16.56 15.64
N VAL A 193 9.03 17.42 14.63
CA VAL A 193 8.31 17.15 13.39
C VAL A 193 9.25 17.29 12.21
N VAL A 194 9.35 16.24 11.41
CA VAL A 194 10.24 16.15 10.25
C VAL A 194 9.50 15.66 9.01
N LEU A 195 10.03 15.97 7.84
CA LEU A 195 9.52 15.50 6.55
C LEU A 195 10.45 14.47 5.93
N VAL A 196 9.89 13.38 5.39
CA VAL A 196 10.65 12.35 4.66
C VAL A 196 10.10 12.23 3.25
N GLY A 197 10.84 12.74 2.29
CA GLY A 197 10.45 12.81 0.88
C GLY A 197 10.43 11.45 0.19
N THR A 198 9.71 11.43 -0.92
CA THR A 198 9.65 10.31 -1.87
C THR A 198 10.15 10.78 -3.24
N PRO A 199 10.66 9.91 -4.11
CA PRO A 199 10.88 10.28 -5.51
C PRO A 199 9.54 10.65 -6.18
N PRO A 200 9.53 11.54 -7.19
CA PRO A 200 8.31 11.91 -7.90
C PRO A 200 7.57 10.72 -8.53
N ASP A 201 8.33 9.78 -9.09
CA ASP A 201 7.82 8.57 -9.74
C ASP A 201 8.87 7.45 -9.66
N VAL A 202 8.81 6.62 -8.60
CA VAL A 202 9.74 5.51 -8.41
C VAL A 202 9.63 4.46 -9.52
N GLU A 203 8.43 4.26 -10.09
CA GLU A 203 8.20 3.23 -11.10
C GLU A 203 8.86 3.60 -12.42
N ARG A 204 8.81 4.89 -12.77
CA ARG A 204 9.60 5.41 -13.88
C ARG A 204 11.10 5.35 -13.57
N LEU A 205 11.50 5.72 -12.36
CA LEU A 205 12.90 5.73 -11.95
C LEU A 205 13.53 4.33 -12.03
N ARG A 206 12.82 3.27 -11.64
CA ARG A 206 13.28 1.87 -11.77
C ARG A 206 13.65 1.48 -13.20
N ARG A 207 12.96 2.03 -14.20
CA ARG A 207 13.22 1.76 -15.62
C ARG A 207 14.32 2.63 -16.20
N GLU A 208 14.37 3.90 -15.82
CA GLU A 208 15.25 4.90 -16.43
C GLU A 208 16.61 5.02 -15.73
N ASP A 209 16.65 4.92 -14.40
CA ASP A 209 17.88 4.90 -13.59
C ASP A 209 17.71 3.95 -12.38
N PRO A 210 17.92 2.63 -12.59
CA PRO A 210 17.83 1.64 -11.51
C PRO A 210 18.77 1.92 -10.34
N SER A 211 19.91 2.56 -10.60
CA SER A 211 20.89 2.91 -9.57
C SER A 211 20.39 4.03 -8.66
N ALA A 212 19.66 5.01 -9.21
CA ALA A 212 19.00 6.03 -8.42
C ALA A 212 17.80 5.45 -7.64
N ALA A 213 17.03 4.53 -8.24
CA ALA A 213 15.94 3.84 -7.54
C ALA A 213 16.45 3.07 -6.31
N ARG A 214 17.57 2.36 -6.45
CA ARG A 214 18.23 1.67 -5.33
C ARG A 214 18.73 2.64 -4.25
N ALA A 215 19.35 3.75 -4.65
CA ALA A 215 19.77 4.77 -3.69
C ALA A 215 18.58 5.32 -2.89
N TRP A 216 17.44 5.58 -3.56
CA TRP A 216 16.20 6.00 -2.89
C TRP A 216 15.68 4.94 -1.92
N ARG A 217 15.75 3.66 -2.29
CA ARG A 217 15.36 2.55 -1.41
C ARG A 217 16.21 2.49 -0.14
N GLU A 218 17.52 2.54 -0.29
CA GLU A 218 18.47 2.52 0.83
C GLU A 218 18.27 3.73 1.75
N ALA A 219 18.17 4.94 1.19
CA ALA A 219 17.96 6.16 1.96
C ALA A 219 16.59 6.18 2.66
N MET A 220 15.52 5.70 2.01
CA MET A 220 14.20 5.56 2.64
C MET A 220 14.23 4.56 3.80
N ARG A 221 14.94 3.45 3.64
CA ARG A 221 15.13 2.44 4.69
C ARG A 221 15.86 3.03 5.90
N GLU A 222 16.97 3.72 5.68
CA GLU A 222 17.72 4.37 6.77
C GLU A 222 16.89 5.46 7.46
N VAL A 223 16.27 6.35 6.69
CA VAL A 223 15.59 7.53 7.26
C VAL A 223 14.21 7.18 7.83
N LEU A 224 13.28 6.69 7.00
CA LEU A 224 11.92 6.39 7.48
C LEU A 224 11.91 5.15 8.37
N GLY A 225 12.67 4.11 8.01
CA GLY A 225 12.79 2.90 8.82
C GLY A 225 13.40 3.21 10.19
N GLY A 226 14.52 3.96 10.22
CA GLY A 226 15.15 4.37 11.48
C GLY A 226 14.25 5.22 12.37
N LEU A 227 13.45 6.12 11.80
CA LEU A 227 12.45 6.89 12.56
C LEU A 227 11.37 5.98 13.16
N LEU A 228 10.83 5.04 12.38
CA LEU A 228 9.77 4.12 12.82
C LEU A 228 10.25 3.06 13.82
N GLU A 229 11.54 2.69 13.80
CA GLU A 229 12.17 1.84 14.82
C GLU A 229 12.40 2.57 16.15
N GLY A 230 12.56 3.89 16.10
CA GLY A 230 12.61 4.76 17.27
C GLY A 230 11.22 5.13 17.81
N ASP A 231 11.03 6.41 18.11
CA ASP A 231 9.78 7.01 18.62
C ASP A 231 8.97 7.70 17.51
N GLY A 232 9.37 7.54 16.25
CA GLY A 232 8.78 8.20 15.11
C GLY A 232 7.43 7.60 14.71
N HIS A 233 6.45 8.46 14.44
CA HIS A 233 5.15 8.07 13.93
C HIS A 233 4.78 8.88 12.68
N VAL A 234 4.40 8.18 11.60
CA VAL A 234 3.89 8.83 10.40
C VAL A 234 2.46 9.30 10.66
N VAL A 235 2.24 10.60 10.56
CA VAL A 235 0.93 11.24 10.78
C VAL A 235 0.14 11.36 9.49
N THR A 236 0.78 11.75 8.39
CA THR A 236 0.12 11.98 7.10
C THR A 236 1.14 12.07 5.96
N LEU A 237 0.67 12.40 4.76
CA LEU A 237 1.46 12.75 3.59
C LEU A 237 1.15 14.17 3.14
N THR A 238 2.16 14.97 2.83
CA THR A 238 1.97 16.32 2.27
C THR A 238 1.39 16.26 0.84
N ASN A 239 1.07 17.42 0.27
CA ASN A 239 0.70 17.52 -1.15
C ASN A 239 1.88 17.30 -2.11
N HIS A 240 3.11 17.49 -1.65
CA HIS A 240 4.33 17.27 -2.42
C HIS A 240 4.84 15.82 -2.32
N GLY A 241 4.27 15.02 -1.40
CA GLY A 241 4.55 13.59 -1.28
C GLY A 241 5.61 13.26 -0.24
N GLU A 242 5.85 14.14 0.72
CA GLU A 242 6.65 13.82 1.90
C GLU A 242 5.78 13.18 3.00
N TYR A 243 6.30 12.16 3.67
CA TYR A 243 5.75 11.67 4.92
C TYR A 243 6.01 12.69 6.02
N VAL A 244 4.97 13.01 6.78
CA VAL A 244 5.09 13.83 7.98
C VAL A 244 5.28 12.90 9.17
N VAL A 245 6.44 12.99 9.81
CA VAL A 245 6.79 12.13 10.95
C VAL A 245 6.95 12.98 12.20
N THR A 246 6.27 12.57 13.29
CA THR A 246 6.43 13.14 14.63
C THR A 246 7.27 12.22 15.48
N LYS A 247 8.23 12.76 16.22
CA LYS A 247 9.07 12.06 17.21
C LYS A 247 8.63 12.45 18.63
N HIS A 248 8.77 11.56 19.60
CA HIS A 248 8.28 11.76 20.98
C HIS A 248 9.29 11.37 22.06
#